data_AF-A0A6B2DME1-F1
#
_entry.id   AF-A0A6B2DME1-F1
#
_cell.length_a   1.000
_cell.length_b   1.000
_cell.length_c   1.000
_cell.angle_alpha   90.00
_cell.angle_beta   90.00
_cell.angle_gamma   90.00
#
_symmetry.space_group_name_H-M   'P 1'
#
loop_
_entity.id
_entity.type
_entity.pdbx_description
1 polymer ?
#
loop_
_entity_poly.entity_id
_entity_poly.type
_entity_poly.pdbx_seq_one_letter_code
_entity_poly.pdbx_strand_id
1 'polypeptide(L)'
;MSSIEGKEVKKVIIACDAGMGSSVMVASQLAKRLKPYSVKVEHTPVNEIPADAQVVLCQSTLVNRARKAGTGAVILGFQSFLGDPVFDRVEQAIRDGGSLAD
;
A
#
# COMPACT_ATOMS: atom_id res chain seq x y z
N MET A 1 0.75 13.57 -9.58
CA MET A 1 0.45 13.38 -8.15
C MET A 1 -0.92 12.74 -8.09
N SER A 2 -0.99 11.53 -7.54
CA SER A 2 -2.25 10.81 -7.39
C SER A 2 -2.81 11.05 -5.99
N SER A 3 -4.13 11.18 -5.86
CA SER A 3 -4.80 11.26 -4.56
C SER A 3 -6.10 10.45 -4.58
N ILE A 4 -6.42 9.83 -3.45
CA ILE A 4 -7.65 9.06 -3.23
C ILE A 4 -8.17 9.32 -1.82
N GLU A 5 -9.49 9.41 -1.65
CA GLU A 5 -10.07 9.43 -0.32
C GLU A 5 -9.96 8.05 0.33
N GLY A 6 -9.56 7.99 1.60
CA GLY A 6 -9.37 6.72 2.29
C GLY A 6 -10.62 5.84 2.30
N LYS A 7 -11.82 6.44 2.32
CA LYS A 7 -13.11 5.72 2.26
C LYS A 7 -13.36 5.02 0.91
N GLU A 8 -12.70 5.47 -0.15
CA GLU A 8 -12.83 4.88 -1.50
C GLU A 8 -11.80 3.77 -1.76
N VAL A 9 -10.83 3.61 -0.85
CA VAL A 9 -9.82 2.56 -0.95
C VAL A 9 -10.48 1.21 -0.71
N LYS A 10 -10.37 0.32 -1.69
CA LYS A 10 -10.83 -1.06 -1.66
C LYS A 10 -9.68 -2.04 -1.87
N LYS A 11 -8.57 -1.61 -2.47
CA LYS A 11 -7.39 -2.46 -2.74
C LYS A 11 -6.08 -1.75 -2.39
N VAL A 12 -5.30 -2.39 -1.52
CA VAL A 12 -3.95 -1.98 -1.13
C VAL A 12 -2.96 -3.06 -1.54
N ILE A 13 -1.86 -2.68 -2.19
CA ILE A 13 -0.82 -3.59 -2.65
C ILE A 13 0.47 -3.33 -1.87
N ILE A 14 1.03 -4.36 -1.25
CA ILE A 14 2.39 -4.34 -0.72
C ILE A 14 3.36 -4.77 -1.83
N ALA A 15 4.13 -3.84 -2.36
CA ALA A 15 5.14 -4.09 -3.38
C ALA A 15 6.53 -4.24 -2.77
N CYS A 16 7.19 -5.38 -3.02
CA CYS A 16 8.56 -5.66 -2.56
C CYS A 16 9.42 -6.21 -3.72
N ASP A 17 10.74 -6.17 -3.58
CA ASP A 17 11.67 -6.56 -4.67
C ASP A 17 11.64 -8.08 -4.93
N ALA A 18 11.62 -8.90 -3.87
CA ALA A 18 11.70 -10.36 -3.97
C ALA A 18 10.36 -11.11 -3.77
N GLY A 19 9.28 -10.42 -3.37
CA GLY A 19 7.94 -11.01 -3.19
C GLY A 19 7.76 -12.10 -2.12
N MET A 20 8.83 -12.64 -1.49
CA MET A 20 8.79 -13.94 -0.79
C MET A 20 9.20 -13.96 0.70
N GLY A 21 9.20 -12.85 1.44
CA GLY A 21 9.56 -12.92 2.87
C GLY A 21 8.88 -11.88 3.76
N SER A 22 9.30 -10.62 3.62
CA SER A 22 8.81 -9.52 4.45
C SER A 22 7.45 -8.96 4.01
N SER A 23 7.14 -9.07 2.72
CA SER A 23 5.85 -8.67 2.12
C SER A 23 4.66 -9.43 2.69
N VAL A 24 4.80 -10.74 2.94
CA VAL A 24 3.71 -11.60 3.43
C VAL A 24 3.31 -11.23 4.86
N MET A 25 4.29 -10.96 5.71
CA MET A 25 4.05 -10.57 7.10
C MET A 25 3.33 -9.22 7.18
N VAL A 26 3.82 -8.21 6.47
CA VAL A 26 3.19 -6.87 6.43
C VAL A 26 1.80 -6.93 5.81
N ALA A 27 1.64 -7.63 4.68
CA ALA A 27 0.35 -7.80 4.04
C ALA A 27 -0.65 -8.48 5.00
N SER A 28 -0.25 -9.52 5.72
CA SER A 28 -1.12 -10.22 6.68
C SER A 28 -1.51 -9.32 7.86
N GLN A 29 -0.59 -8.52 8.37
CA GLN A 29 -0.86 -7.59 9.48
C GLN A 29 -1.80 -6.46 9.05
N LEU A 30 -1.53 -5.86 7.89
CA LEU A 30 -2.36 -4.79 7.33
C LEU A 30 -3.73 -5.31 6.90
N ALA A 31 -3.80 -6.52 6.31
CA ALA A 31 -5.06 -7.19 5.98
C ALA A 31 -5.95 -7.36 7.22
N LYS A 32 -5.37 -7.78 8.36
CA LYS A 32 -6.12 -7.91 9.63
C LYS A 32 -6.67 -6.57 10.11
N ARG A 33 -5.86 -5.52 10.04
CA ARG A 33 -6.24 -4.15 10.44
C ARG A 33 -7.30 -3.55 9.53
N LEU A 34 -7.21 -3.79 8.23
CA LEU A 34 -8.11 -3.22 7.24
C LEU A 34 -9.35 -4.07 6.92
N LYS A 35 -9.41 -5.30 7.44
CA LYS A 35 -10.56 -6.21 7.31
C LYS A 35 -11.90 -5.57 7.70
N PRO A 36 -12.03 -4.78 8.79
CA PRO A 36 -13.29 -4.13 9.16
C PRO A 36 -13.79 -3.13 8.11
N TYR A 37 -12.89 -2.56 7.31
CA TYR A 37 -13.21 -1.56 6.27
C TYR A 37 -13.45 -2.21 4.89
N SER A 38 -13.50 -3.54 4.81
CA SER A 38 -13.69 -4.28 3.55
C SER A 38 -12.62 -3.99 2.48
N VAL A 39 -11.39 -3.66 2.91
CA VAL A 39 -10.26 -3.41 2.01
C VAL A 39 -9.46 -4.70 1.80
N LYS A 40 -9.21 -5.03 0.54
CA LYS A 40 -8.34 -6.14 0.15
C LYS A 40 -6.88 -5.71 0.23
N VAL A 41 -6.06 -6.54 0.86
CA VAL A 41 -4.61 -6.33 0.93
C VAL A 41 -3.95 -7.53 0.28
N GLU A 42 -3.15 -7.27 -0.76
CA GLU A 42 -2.39 -8.27 -1.50
C GLU A 42 -0.92 -7.84 -1.55
N HIS A 43 -0.02 -8.77 -1.90
CA HIS A 43 1.38 -8.44 -2.12
C HIS A 43 1.81 -8.89 -3.51
N THR A 44 2.64 -8.09 -4.16
CA THR A 44 3.19 -8.41 -5.48
C THR A 44 4.65 -7.98 -5.57
N PRO A 45 5.41 -8.52 -6.52
CA PRO A 45 6.66 -7.90 -6.95
C PRO A 45 6.41 -6.46 -7.43
N VAL A 46 7.36 -5.56 -7.19
CA VAL A 46 7.26 -4.15 -7.64
C VAL A 46 7.11 -4.00 -9.17
N ASN A 47 7.54 -5.01 -9.94
CA ASN A 47 7.38 -5.04 -11.40
C ASN A 47 6.03 -5.59 -11.87
N GLU A 48 5.24 -6.15 -10.95
CA GLU A 48 3.95 -6.81 -11.22
C GLU A 48 2.83 -6.15 -10.42
N ILE A 49 2.95 -4.84 -10.14
CA ILE A 49 1.87 -4.08 -9.50
C ILE A 49 0.69 -4.06 -10.46
N PRO A 50 -0.49 -4.55 -10.05
CA PRO A 50 -1.64 -4.62 -10.94
C PRO A 50 -2.22 -3.23 -11.19
N ALA A 51 -2.79 -3.04 -12.38
CA ALA A 51 -3.35 -1.74 -12.80
C ALA A 51 -4.57 -1.29 -11.96
N ASP A 52 -5.23 -2.21 -11.25
CA ASP A 52 -6.34 -1.93 -10.35
C ASP A 52 -5.89 -1.54 -8.92
N ALA A 53 -4.58 -1.45 -8.68
CA ALA A 53 -4.06 -0.97 -7.41
C ALA A 53 -4.49 0.49 -7.19
N GLN A 54 -5.09 0.78 -6.03
CA GLN A 54 -5.44 2.15 -5.65
C GLN A 54 -4.38 2.76 -4.74
N VAL A 55 -3.85 1.95 -3.82
CA VAL A 55 -2.75 2.32 -2.92
C VAL A 55 -1.67 1.26 -3.00
N VAL A 56 -0.41 1.69 -3.13
CA VAL A 56 0.76 0.82 -3.15
C VAL A 56 1.68 1.23 -2.00
N LEU A 57 2.05 0.27 -1.17
CA LEU A 57 3.05 0.43 -0.12
C LEU A 57 4.32 -0.32 -0.54
N CYS A 58 5.44 0.37 -0.61
CA CYS A 58 6.72 -0.24 -0.97
C CYS A 58 7.86 0.35 -0.13
N GLN A 59 9.03 -0.30 -0.14
CA GLN A 59 10.20 0.31 0.48
C GLN A 59 10.53 1.65 -0.18
N SER A 60 10.97 2.62 0.61
CA SER A 60 11.33 3.97 0.12
C SER A 60 12.33 3.94 -1.04
N THR A 61 13.23 2.96 -1.09
CA THR A 61 14.19 2.71 -2.17
C THR A 61 13.55 2.26 -3.48
N LEU A 62 12.36 1.66 -3.42
CA LEU A 62 11.61 1.10 -4.55
C LEU A 62 10.50 2.03 -5.06
N VAL A 63 10.21 3.14 -4.38
CA VAL A 63 9.16 4.10 -4.76
C VAL A 63 9.31 4.54 -6.22
N ASN A 64 10.52 4.89 -6.65
CA ASN A 64 10.78 5.28 -8.04
C ASN A 64 10.48 4.17 -9.05
N ARG A 65 10.65 2.90 -8.66
CA ARG A 65 10.34 1.75 -9.50
C ARG A 65 8.83 1.48 -9.52
N ALA A 66 8.17 1.54 -8.36
CA ALA A 66 6.72 1.41 -8.26
C ALA A 66 5.99 2.48 -9.09
N ARG A 67 6.51 3.73 -9.10
CA ARG A 67 5.96 4.83 -9.92
C ARG A 67 6.01 4.54 -11.42
N LYS A 68 7.03 3.80 -11.88
CA LYS A 68 7.17 3.40 -13.28
C LYS A 68 6.13 2.35 -13.71
N ALA A 69 5.45 1.68 -12.77
CA ALA A 69 4.36 0.76 -13.11
C ALA A 69 3.15 1.49 -13.72
N GLY A 70 3.03 2.81 -13.53
CA GLY A 70 2.07 3.64 -14.27
C GLY A 70 0.59 3.36 -13.93
N THR A 71 0.30 2.77 -12.77
CA THR A 71 -1.05 2.37 -12.38
C THR A 71 -1.95 3.54 -11.98
N GLY A 72 -1.39 4.73 -11.78
CA GLY A 72 -2.12 5.89 -11.24
C GLY A 72 -2.43 5.78 -9.74
N ALA A 73 -2.01 4.70 -9.08
CA ALA A 73 -2.16 4.49 -7.64
C ALA A 73 -1.40 5.54 -6.81
N VAL A 74 -1.84 5.73 -5.57
CA VAL A 74 -1.06 6.45 -4.55
C VAL A 74 0.06 5.53 -4.05
N ILE A 75 1.33 5.91 -4.23
CA ILE A 75 2.49 5.11 -3.82
C ILE A 75 3.12 5.72 -2.58
N LEU A 76 3.11 4.96 -1.49
CA LEU A 76 3.68 5.37 -0.22
C LEU A 76 4.90 4.52 0.12
N GLY A 77 5.99 5.20 0.46
CA GLY A 77 7.24 4.57 0.89
C GLY A 77 7.22 4.28 2.39
N PHE A 78 7.56 3.06 2.78
CA PHE A 78 7.92 2.71 4.16
C PHE A 78 9.44 2.47 4.29
N GLN A 79 9.96 2.61 5.49
CA GLN A 79 11.35 2.32 5.87
C GLN A 79 11.43 1.01 6.66
N SER A 80 10.46 0.75 7.52
CA SER A 80 10.40 -0.46 8.35
C SER A 80 9.21 -1.35 7.99
N PHE A 81 9.37 -2.66 8.10
CA PHE A 81 8.26 -3.61 7.96
C PHE A 81 7.41 -3.70 9.22
N LEU A 82 7.97 -3.36 10.37
CA LEU A 82 7.30 -3.40 11.67
C LEU A 82 7.32 -2.00 12.28
N GLY A 83 6.12 -1.47 12.56
CA GLY A 83 5.95 -0.20 13.28
C GLY A 83 6.25 1.04 12.44
N ASP A 84 6.22 0.94 11.11
CA ASP A 84 6.34 2.14 10.28
C ASP A 84 5.05 2.99 10.37
N PRO A 85 5.16 4.30 10.67
CA PRO A 85 4.01 5.17 10.84
C PRO A 85 3.16 5.30 9.57
N VAL A 86 3.69 4.95 8.39
CA VAL A 86 2.90 5.00 7.16
C VAL A 86 1.73 4.00 7.19
N PHE A 87 1.88 2.86 7.85
CA PHE A 87 0.80 1.88 7.97
C PHE A 87 -0.36 2.43 8.79
N ASP A 88 -0.05 3.08 9.92
CA ASP A 88 -1.05 3.73 10.76
C ASP A 88 -1.69 4.91 10.04
N ARG A 89 -0.93 5.68 9.25
CA ARG A 89 -1.46 6.77 8.41
C ARG A 89 -2.45 6.27 7.37
N VAL A 90 -2.15 5.16 6.69
CA VAL A 90 -3.05 4.55 5.71
C VAL A 90 -4.32 4.04 6.38
N GLU A 91 -4.17 3.33 7.50
CA GLU A 91 -5.31 2.84 8.28
C GLU A 91 -6.21 3.98 8.79
N GLN A 92 -5.63 5.04 9.35
CA GLN A 92 -6.37 6.22 9.80
C GLN A 92 -7.07 6.93 8.64
N ALA A 93 -6.40 7.10 7.50
CA ALA A 93 -7.03 7.71 6.34
C ALA A 93 -8.23 6.90 5.87
N ILE A 94 -8.10 5.57 5.81
CA ILE A 94 -9.20 4.66 5.43
C ILE A 94 -10.35 4.72 6.43
N ARG A 95 -10.05 4.71 7.73
CA ARG A 95 -11.05 4.74 8.81
C ARG A 95 -11.79 6.07 8.88
N ASP A 96 -11.04 7.17 8.89
CA ASP A 96 -11.57 8.50 9.19
C ASP A 96 -12.01 9.23 7.90
N GLY A 97 -11.64 8.71 6.72
CA GLY A 97 -11.90 9.31 5.42
C GLY A 97 -10.94 10.43 5.05
N GLY A 98 -9.69 10.36 5.53
CA GLY A 98 -8.64 11.29 5.13
C GLY A 98 -8.18 11.05 3.69
N SER A 99 -7.71 12.11 3.02
CA SER A 99 -7.12 11.98 1.69
C SER A 99 -5.71 11.38 1.77
N LEU A 100 -5.47 10.32 1.01
CA LEU A 100 -4.14 9.80 0.73
C LEU A 100 -3.62 10.46 -0.53
N ALA A 101 -2.38 10.94 -0.48
CA ALA A 101 -1.67 11.55 -1.59
C ALA A 101 -0.19 11.15 -1.50
N ASP A 102 0.44 11.10 -2.66
CA ASP A 102 1.78 10.54 -2.90
C ASP A 102 2.80 11.58 -3.37
#